data_AF-A0A7V3ABF1-F1
#
_entry.id   AF-A0A7V3ABF1-F1
#
_cell.length_a   1.000
_cell.length_b   1.000
_cell.length_c   1.000
_cell.angle_alpha   90.00
_cell.angle_beta   90.00
_cell.angle_gamma   90.00
#
_symmetry.space_group_name_H-M   'P 1'
#
loop_
_entity.id
_entity.type
_entity.pdbx_description
1 polymer ?
#
loop_
_entity_poly.entity_id
_entity_poly.type
_entity_poly.pdbx_seq_one_letter_code
_entity_poly.pdbx_strand_id
1 'polypeptide(L)'
;MPSIRCSLLPVLLLAASSNAEVRLPKIFTSHMVVQQGLPVTVWGWADAGEKVTVSLAGASASAAADENGAWRVTLPALKADAAAQTLVV
;
A
#
# COMPACT_ATOMS: atom_id res chain seq x y z
N MET A 1 27.97 55.89 -1.84
CA MET A 1 26.72 55.57 -1.11
C MET A 1 26.20 54.22 -1.58
N PRO A 2 25.80 53.35 -0.65
CA PRO A 2 25.66 51.92 -0.89
C PRO A 2 24.23 51.52 -1.30
N SER A 3 24.08 50.23 -1.58
CA SER A 3 22.83 49.46 -1.43
C SER A 3 21.90 49.58 -2.65
N ILE A 4 21.43 48.53 -3.30
CA ILE A 4 21.02 47.21 -2.83
C ILE A 4 21.31 46.21 -3.96
N ARG A 5 22.21 45.24 -3.72
CA ARG A 5 22.24 44.03 -4.54
C ARG A 5 21.02 43.20 -4.11
N CYS A 6 19.97 43.25 -4.92
CA CYS A 6 18.79 42.40 -4.79
C CYS A 6 19.23 40.95 -5.07
N SER A 7 19.77 40.29 -4.05
CA SER A 7 20.13 38.87 -4.12
C SER A 7 18.84 38.07 -4.02
N LEU A 8 18.29 37.71 -5.18
CA LEU A 8 17.17 36.78 -5.30
C LEU A 8 17.70 35.40 -4.93
N LEU A 9 17.55 35.00 -3.67
CA LEU A 9 17.93 33.68 -3.18
C LEU A 9 16.88 32.66 -3.68
N PRO A 10 17.21 31.72 -4.57
CA PRO A 10 16.25 30.71 -4.98
C PRO A 10 16.07 29.72 -3.82
N VAL A 11 14.88 29.70 -3.23
CA VAL A 11 14.48 28.70 -2.24
C VAL A 11 14.31 27.37 -2.97
N LEU A 12 15.31 26.51 -2.85
CA LEU A 12 15.31 25.16 -3.40
C LEU A 12 14.42 24.27 -2.50
N LEU A 13 13.21 23.94 -2.97
CA LEU A 13 12.35 22.94 -2.33
C LEU A 13 13.00 21.56 -2.50
N LEU A 14 13.51 20.99 -1.41
CA LEU A 14 13.81 19.56 -1.36
C LEU A 14 12.48 18.79 -1.28
N ALA A 15 12.12 18.10 -2.36
CA ALA A 15 11.06 17.11 -2.33
C ALA A 15 11.51 15.92 -1.47
N ALA A 16 10.91 15.77 -0.28
CA ALA A 16 11.08 14.57 0.52
C ALA A 16 10.27 13.44 -0.12
N SER A 17 10.94 12.46 -0.72
CA SER A 17 10.30 11.23 -1.18
C SER A 17 9.89 10.39 0.04
N SER A 18 8.60 10.35 0.37
CA SER A 18 8.08 9.37 1.34
C SER A 18 8.14 7.99 0.69
N ASN A 19 8.94 7.07 1.25
CA ASN A 19 8.86 5.66 0.89
C ASN A 19 7.63 5.07 1.59
N ALA A 20 6.58 4.77 0.83
CA ALA A 20 5.44 4.01 1.34
C ALA A 20 5.85 2.52 1.37
N GLU A 21 6.43 2.08 2.50
CA GLU A 21 6.86 0.69 2.66
C GLU A 21 5.74 -0.16 3.26
N VAL A 22 4.96 -0.80 2.39
CA VAL A 22 3.98 -1.83 2.80
C VAL A 22 4.68 -3.18 2.95
N ARG A 23 4.51 -3.81 4.12
CA ARG A 23 5.06 -5.13 4.43
C ARG A 23 3.96 -6.17 4.58
N LEU A 24 4.15 -7.34 3.98
CA LEU A 24 3.22 -8.46 4.05
C LEU A 24 3.80 -9.63 4.86
N PRO A 25 2.95 -10.43 5.52
CA PRO A 25 3.35 -11.71 6.11
C PRO A 25 3.91 -12.66 5.04
N LYS A 26 4.86 -13.51 5.45
CA LYS A 26 5.56 -14.47 4.57
C LYS A 26 4.67 -15.55 3.94
N ILE A 27 3.38 -15.62 4.27
CA ILE A 27 2.42 -16.53 3.62
C ILE A 27 2.00 -16.02 2.24
N PHE A 28 2.06 -14.70 2.03
CA PHE A 28 1.79 -14.09 0.73
C PHE A 28 3.04 -14.20 -0.14
N THR A 29 3.21 -15.36 -0.75
CA THR A 29 4.33 -15.70 -1.64
C THR A 29 3.85 -16.13 -3.01
N SER A 30 4.78 -16.20 -3.96
CA SER A 30 4.52 -16.79 -5.28
C SER A 30 3.92 -18.19 -5.16
N HIS A 31 2.98 -18.51 -6.05
CA HIS A 31 2.29 -19.80 -6.11
C HIS A 31 1.49 -20.19 -4.85
N MET A 32 1.11 -19.23 -3.99
CA MET A 32 0.16 -19.49 -2.92
C MET A 32 -1.24 -19.85 -3.46
N VAL A 33 -2.00 -20.59 -2.67
CA VAL A 33 -3.40 -20.94 -2.97
C VAL A 33 -4.32 -20.17 -2.04
N VAL A 34 -5.36 -19.56 -2.61
CA VAL A 34 -6.40 -18.85 -1.85
C VAL A 34 -7.69 -19.67 -1.89
N GLN A 35 -8.35 -19.80 -0.75
CA GLN A 35 -9.58 -20.58 -0.64
C GLN A 35 -10.73 -19.91 -1.41
N GLN A 36 -11.42 -20.68 -2.24
CA GLN A 36 -12.62 -20.25 -2.95
C GLN A 36 -13.83 -20.14 -2.01
N GLY A 37 -14.75 -19.24 -2.35
CA GLY A 37 -16.13 -19.28 -1.83
C GLY A 37 -16.29 -18.73 -0.41
N LEU A 38 -15.19 -18.27 0.19
CA LEU A 38 -15.18 -17.51 1.42
C LEU A 38 -14.51 -16.14 1.19
N PRO A 39 -14.88 -15.12 1.97
CA PRO A 39 -14.17 -13.84 1.97
C PRO A 39 -12.69 -14.03 2.25
N VAL A 40 -11.85 -13.33 1.48
CA VAL A 40 -10.39 -13.43 1.59
C VAL A 40 -9.89 -12.29 2.44
N THR A 41 -9.25 -12.61 3.56
CA THR A 41 -8.63 -11.59 4.42
C THR A 41 -7.16 -11.45 4.06
N VAL A 42 -6.73 -10.23 3.79
CA VAL A 42 -5.33 -9.86 3.54
C VAL A 42 -4.92 -8.84 4.60
N TRP A 43 -3.71 -8.97 5.12
CA TRP A 43 -3.22 -8.14 6.21
C TRP A 43 -1.72 -7.93 6.10
N GLY A 44 -1.22 -6.93 6.82
CA GLY A 44 0.19 -6.62 6.87
C GLY A 44 0.48 -5.44 7.78
N TRP A 45 1.62 -4.81 7.51
CA TRP A 45 2.07 -3.61 8.20
C TRP A 45 2.38 -2.52 7.19
N ALA A 46 2.18 -1.27 7.58
CA ALA A 46 2.54 -0.06 6.85
C ALA A 46 2.80 1.06 7.88
N ASP A 47 3.11 2.27 7.42
CA ASP A 47 3.20 3.40 8.35
C ASP A 47 1.82 3.73 8.95
N ALA A 48 1.78 4.18 10.21
CA ALA A 48 0.53 4.47 10.88
C ALA A 48 -0.30 5.52 10.11
N GLY A 49 -1.57 5.22 9.86
CA GLY A 49 -2.48 6.05 9.05
C GLY A 49 -2.30 5.91 7.53
N GLU A 50 -1.34 5.11 7.06
CA GLU A 50 -1.14 4.87 5.63
C GLU A 50 -2.32 4.11 5.03
N LYS A 51 -2.80 4.58 3.87
CA LYS A 51 -3.89 3.94 3.14
C LYS A 51 -3.33 2.85 2.23
N VAL A 52 -3.64 1.61 2.55
CA VAL A 52 -3.26 0.41 1.78
C VAL A 52 -4.44 -0.04 0.93
N THR A 53 -4.18 -0.43 -0.32
CA THR A 53 -5.22 -0.91 -1.25
C THR A 53 -4.85 -2.27 -1.80
N VAL A 54 -5.60 -3.29 -1.41
CA VAL A 54 -5.39 -4.66 -1.87
C VAL A 54 -6.26 -4.95 -3.08
N SER A 55 -5.68 -5.53 -4.12
CA SER A 55 -6.39 -6.02 -5.30
C SER A 55 -6.01 -7.48 -5.62
N LEU A 56 -7.02 -8.30 -5.87
CA LEU A 56 -6.88 -9.71 -6.26
C LEU A 56 -8.11 -10.12 -7.07
N ALA A 57 -7.93 -10.87 -8.16
CA ALA A 57 -9.04 -11.37 -9.00
C ALA A 57 -9.98 -10.30 -9.59
N GLY A 58 -9.55 -9.03 -9.67
CA GLY A 58 -10.44 -7.91 -10.02
C GLY A 58 -11.32 -7.40 -8.87
N ALA A 59 -11.22 -7.98 -7.67
CA ALA A 59 -11.75 -7.40 -6.45
C ALA A 59 -10.70 -6.48 -5.81
N SER A 60 -11.13 -5.33 -5.30
CA SER A 60 -10.25 -4.37 -4.64
C SER A 60 -10.91 -3.80 -3.39
N ALA A 61 -10.13 -3.59 -2.34
CA ALA A 61 -10.56 -2.90 -1.13
C ALA A 61 -9.38 -2.22 -0.44
N SER A 62 -9.67 -1.18 0.35
CA SER A 62 -8.65 -0.38 1.04
C SER A 62 -8.88 -0.34 2.54
N ALA A 63 -7.81 -0.22 3.30
CA ALA A 63 -7.82 0.06 4.73
C ALA A 63 -6.71 1.04 5.09
N ALA A 64 -6.87 1.75 6.20
CA ALA A 64 -5.77 2.51 6.80
C ALA A 64 -5.07 1.64 7.84
N ALA A 65 -3.75 1.75 7.92
CA ALA A 65 -2.99 1.16 9.01
C ALA A 65 -3.30 1.87 10.33
N ASP A 66 -3.42 1.08 11.39
CA ASP A 66 -3.65 1.59 12.74
C ASP A 66 -2.41 2.26 13.33
N GLU A 67 -2.50 2.72 14.58
CA GLU A 67 -1.40 3.37 15.28
C GLU A 67 -0.18 2.46 15.49
N ASN A 68 -0.36 1.13 15.44
CA ASN A 68 0.72 0.15 15.49
C ASN A 68 1.24 -0.23 14.09
N GLY A 69 0.74 0.44 13.05
CA GLY A 69 1.06 0.17 11.65
C GLY A 69 0.37 -1.07 11.08
N ALA A 70 -0.50 -1.76 11.83
CA ALA A 70 -1.18 -2.95 11.35
C ALA A 70 -2.40 -2.59 10.51
N TRP A 71 -2.61 -3.31 9.40
CA TRP A 71 -3.79 -3.13 8.56
C TRP A 71 -4.38 -4.47 8.15
N ARG A 72 -5.67 -4.46 7.81
CA ARG A 72 -6.40 -5.62 7.31
C ARG A 72 -7.48 -5.19 6.34
N VAL A 73 -7.60 -5.92 5.25
CA VAL A 73 -8.62 -5.77 4.23
C VAL A 73 -9.32 -7.12 4.05
N THR A 74 -10.65 -7.09 3.91
CA THR A 74 -11.44 -8.27 3.53
C THR A 74 -11.98 -8.07 2.13
N LEU A 75 -11.53 -8.91 1.21
CA LEU A 75 -12.05 -8.99 -0.14
C LEU A 75 -13.28 -9.91 -0.17
N PRO A 76 -14.23 -9.66 -1.08
CA PRO A 76 -15.38 -10.55 -1.27
C PRO A 76 -14.95 -11.96 -1.64
N ALA A 77 -15.86 -12.92 -1.44
CA ALA A 77 -15.60 -14.30 -1.80
C ALA A 77 -15.28 -14.43 -3.30
N LEU A 78 -14.12 -15.00 -3.59
CA LEU A 78 -13.66 -15.23 -4.95
C LEU A 78 -14.25 -16.52 -5.50
N LYS A 79 -14.61 -16.52 -6.79
CA LYS A 79 -14.89 -17.76 -7.54
C LYS A 79 -13.57 -18.45 -7.84
N ALA A 80 -13.53 -19.79 -7.79
CA ALA A 80 -12.33 -20.49 -8.21
C ALA A 80 -12.09 -20.25 -9.69
N ASP A 81 -10.82 -20.05 -9.99
CA ASP A 81 -10.30 -19.93 -11.33
C ASP A 81 -8.96 -20.68 -11.39
N ALA A 82 -8.70 -21.33 -12.52
CA ALA A 82 -7.48 -22.10 -12.73
C ALA A 82 -6.31 -21.22 -13.22
N ALA A 83 -6.58 -19.99 -13.68
CA ALA A 83 -5.56 -19.05 -14.07
C ALA A 83 -4.87 -18.47 -12.84
N ALA A 84 -3.56 -18.23 -12.98
CA ALA A 84 -2.80 -17.52 -11.96
C ALA A 84 -3.32 -16.08 -11.81
N GLN A 85 -3.37 -15.60 -10.58
CA GLN A 85 -3.81 -14.25 -10.25
C GLN A 85 -2.73 -13.53 -9.45
N THR A 86 -2.63 -12.22 -9.64
CA THR A 86 -1.66 -11.38 -8.93
C THR A 86 -2.34 -10.66 -7.77
N LEU A 87 -1.76 -10.81 -6.58
CA LEU A 87 -2.07 -9.97 -5.43
C LEU A 87 -1.25 -8.68 -5.54
N VAL A 88 -1.93 -7.53 -5.61
CA VAL A 88 -1.31 -6.20 -5.60
C VAL A 88 -1.73 -5.50 -4.31
N VAL A 89 -0.78 -4.83 -3.64
CA VAL A 89 -0.99 -4.12 -2.36
C VAL A 89 -0.33 -2.76 -2.43
#